data_AF-A0A364K4W0-F1
#
_entry.id   AF-A0A364K4W0-F1
#
_cell.length_a   1.000
_cell.length_b   1.000
_cell.length_c   1.000
_cell.angle_alpha   90.00
_cell.angle_beta   90.00
_cell.angle_gamma   90.00
#
_symmetry.space_group_name_H-M   'P 1'
#
loop_
_entity.id
_entity.type
_entity.pdbx_description
1 polymer ?
#
loop_
_entity_poly.entity_id
_entity_poly.type
_entity_poly.pdbx_seq_one_letter_code
_entity_poly.pdbx_strand_id
1 'polypeptide(L)'
;MARPITKIHKPAPTEQEKQSKALENVVQEVAENADGLRETMKLLQELHDSGILKALNALVEAKEDVAKIAVDLLRRDQTTNAINNVMAIFSVFSQLDPTVIEKLMNSVKAGLDKAEDSMHSQAELGVFDLIKALKDPDINRALVFILNLLKGVGAGLKEGK
;
A
#
# COMPACT_ATOMS: atom_id res chain seq x y z
N MET A 1 -56.00 29.18 -55.27
CA MET A 1 -55.46 29.44 -53.92
C MET A 1 -55.27 28.10 -53.22
N ALA A 2 -54.07 27.78 -52.73
CA ALA A 2 -53.79 26.54 -51.99
C ALA A 2 -54.18 26.70 -50.51
N ARG A 3 -54.77 25.65 -49.91
CA ARG A 3 -55.18 25.64 -48.50
C ARG A 3 -53.98 25.45 -47.57
N PRO A 4 -53.97 26.04 -46.36
CA PRO A 4 -52.82 25.96 -45.46
C PRO A 4 -52.71 24.55 -44.85
N ILE A 5 -51.49 24.02 -44.83
CA ILE A 5 -51.13 22.79 -44.13
C ILE A 5 -51.07 23.05 -42.61
N THR A 6 -51.87 22.31 -41.84
CA THR A 6 -52.06 22.53 -40.38
C THR A 6 -51.34 21.53 -39.48
N LYS A 7 -50.64 20.52 -40.04
CA LYS A 7 -49.84 19.56 -39.28
C LYS A 7 -48.54 19.22 -39.98
N ILE A 8 -47.42 19.57 -39.35
CA ILE A 8 -46.08 19.16 -39.73
C ILE A 8 -45.75 17.91 -38.90
N HIS A 9 -45.75 16.74 -39.52
CA HIS A 9 -45.25 15.52 -38.90
C HIS A 9 -43.73 15.47 -39.09
N LYS A 10 -42.96 15.69 -38.01
CA LYS A 10 -41.52 15.40 -38.03
C LYS A 10 -41.36 13.87 -38.08
N PRO A 11 -40.72 13.29 -39.10
CA PRO A 11 -40.45 11.87 -39.13
C PRO A 11 -39.61 11.50 -37.90
N ALA A 12 -39.98 10.41 -37.22
CA ALA A 12 -39.18 9.88 -36.13
C ALA A 12 -37.83 9.43 -36.71
N PRO A 13 -36.69 9.79 -36.07
CA PRO A 13 -35.38 9.46 -36.59
C PRO A 13 -35.26 7.95 -36.72
N THR A 14 -34.81 7.52 -37.89
CA THR A 14 -34.54 6.12 -38.21
C THR A 14 -33.42 5.59 -37.30
N GLU A 15 -33.37 4.27 -37.10
CA GLU A 15 -32.39 3.68 -36.18
C GLU A 15 -30.94 3.93 -36.64
N GLN A 16 -30.73 4.07 -37.94
CA GLN A 16 -29.45 4.46 -38.54
C GLN A 16 -29.07 5.92 -38.20
N GLU A 17 -30.03 6.85 -38.21
CA GLU A 17 -29.79 8.24 -37.81
C GLU A 17 -29.48 8.36 -36.32
N LYS A 18 -30.12 7.54 -35.46
CA LYS A 18 -29.80 7.51 -34.03
C LYS A 18 -28.39 6.99 -33.76
N GLN A 19 -27.99 5.91 -34.43
CA GLN A 19 -26.64 5.34 -34.29
C GLN A 19 -25.57 6.32 -34.78
N SER A 20 -25.79 6.96 -35.93
CA SER A 20 -24.87 7.98 -36.45
C SER A 20 -24.68 9.13 -35.46
N LYS A 21 -25.78 9.64 -34.90
CA LYS A 21 -25.75 10.75 -33.95
C LYS A 21 -25.12 10.36 -32.60
N ALA A 22 -25.35 9.13 -32.13
CA ALA A 22 -24.69 8.62 -30.93
C ALA A 22 -23.17 8.51 -31.13
N LEU A 23 -22.73 8.04 -32.30
CA LEU A 23 -21.31 7.95 -32.64
C LEU A 23 -20.67 9.34 -32.70
N GLU A 24 -21.36 10.30 -33.32
CA GLU A 24 -20.92 11.70 -33.44
C GLU A 24 -20.75 12.35 -32.05
N ASN A 25 -21.71 12.13 -31.15
CA ASN A 25 -21.63 12.60 -29.77
C ASN A 25 -20.44 11.99 -29.02
N VAL A 26 -20.22 10.67 -29.13
CA VAL A 26 -19.08 10.01 -28.48
C VAL A 26 -17.75 10.54 -29.03
N VAL A 27 -17.65 10.72 -30.35
CA VAL A 27 -16.45 11.30 -30.98
C VAL A 27 -16.20 12.72 -30.47
N GLN A 28 -17.25 13.52 -30.32
CA GLN A 28 -17.14 14.88 -29.80
C GLN A 28 -16.72 14.90 -28.33
N GLU A 29 -17.35 14.10 -27.46
CA GLU A 29 -16.98 14.00 -26.04
C GLU A 29 -15.53 13.51 -25.85
N VAL A 30 -15.09 12.55 -26.67
CA VAL A 30 -13.70 12.05 -26.68
C VAL A 30 -12.75 13.13 -27.18
N ALA A 31 -13.12 13.90 -28.21
CA ALA A 31 -12.27 14.99 -28.73
C ALA A 31 -12.12 16.13 -27.71
N GLU A 32 -13.19 16.47 -26.99
CA GLU A 32 -13.16 17.50 -25.93
C GLU A 32 -12.35 17.05 -24.70
N ASN A 33 -12.25 15.75 -24.44
CA ASN A 33 -11.56 15.18 -23.26
C ASN A 33 -10.33 14.33 -23.64
N ALA A 34 -9.77 14.54 -24.82
CA ALA A 34 -8.76 13.67 -25.41
C ALA A 34 -7.53 13.48 -24.50
N ASP A 35 -7.07 14.55 -23.86
CA ASP A 35 -5.90 14.50 -22.97
C ASP A 35 -6.18 13.72 -21.69
N GLY A 36 -7.31 13.96 -21.03
CA GLY A 36 -7.70 13.23 -19.81
C GLY A 36 -7.95 11.74 -20.06
N LEU A 37 -8.52 11.40 -21.21
CA LEU A 37 -8.67 10.02 -21.67
C LEU A 37 -7.31 9.35 -21.93
N ARG A 38 -6.38 10.08 -22.57
CA ARG A 38 -5.02 9.58 -22.84
C ARG A 38 -4.24 9.34 -21.56
N GLU A 39 -4.31 10.26 -20.60
CA GLU A 39 -3.66 10.13 -19.29
C GLU A 39 -4.24 8.93 -18.52
N THR A 40 -5.56 8.77 -18.53
CA THR A 40 -6.25 7.64 -17.89
C THR A 40 -5.86 6.31 -18.53
N MET A 41 -5.82 6.24 -19.86
CA MET A 41 -5.36 5.06 -20.60
C MET A 41 -3.91 4.72 -20.26
N LYS A 42 -3.04 5.73 -20.14
CA LYS A 42 -1.65 5.54 -19.75
C LYS A 42 -1.53 5.02 -18.31
N LEU A 43 -2.27 5.59 -17.36
CA LEU A 43 -2.33 5.09 -15.99
C LEU A 43 -2.82 3.64 -15.95
N LEU A 44 -3.87 3.33 -16.69
CA LEU A 44 -4.42 1.97 -16.75
C LEU A 44 -3.40 0.98 -17.33
N GLN A 45 -2.62 1.41 -18.33
CA GLN A 45 -1.52 0.63 -18.90
C GLN A 45 -0.40 0.42 -17.87
N GLU A 46 0.02 1.45 -17.13
CA GLU A 46 1.04 1.32 -16.08
C GLU A 46 0.59 0.39 -14.95
N LEU A 47 -0.69 0.46 -14.55
CA LEU A 47 -1.28 -0.45 -13.58
C LEU A 47 -1.40 -1.89 -14.12
N HIS A 48 -1.58 -2.06 -15.43
CA HIS A 48 -1.54 -3.36 -16.10
C HIS A 48 -0.12 -3.96 -16.06
N ASP A 49 0.86 -3.19 -16.53
CA ASP A 49 2.25 -3.63 -16.70
C ASP A 49 2.93 -3.90 -15.35
N SER A 50 2.58 -3.14 -14.30
CA SER A 50 3.02 -3.40 -12.92
C SER A 50 2.36 -4.62 -12.27
N GLY A 51 1.36 -5.22 -12.92
CA GLY A 51 0.62 -6.36 -12.40
C GLY A 51 -0.45 -6.01 -11.35
N ILE A 52 -0.65 -4.72 -11.04
CA ILE A 52 -1.66 -4.26 -10.09
C ILE A 52 -3.06 -4.61 -10.59
N LEU A 53 -3.37 -4.34 -11.86
CA LEU A 53 -4.68 -4.74 -12.43
C LEU A 53 -4.90 -6.25 -12.38
N LYS A 54 -3.83 -7.04 -12.57
CA LYS A 54 -3.91 -8.50 -12.48
C LYS A 54 -4.19 -8.94 -11.04
N ALA A 55 -3.55 -8.32 -10.06
CA ALA A 55 -3.81 -8.57 -8.64
C ALA A 55 -5.24 -8.19 -8.24
N LEU A 56 -5.74 -7.03 -8.72
CA LEU A 56 -7.12 -6.60 -8.50
C LEU A 56 -8.12 -7.56 -9.16
N ASN A 57 -7.86 -8.02 -10.39
CA ASN A 57 -8.71 -9.00 -11.05
C ASN A 57 -8.72 -10.33 -10.30
N ALA A 58 -7.55 -10.83 -9.86
CA ALA A 58 -7.47 -12.05 -9.07
C ALA A 58 -8.23 -11.92 -7.73
N LEU A 59 -8.20 -10.73 -7.11
CA LEU A 59 -8.98 -10.44 -5.91
C LEU A 59 -10.49 -10.49 -6.18
N VAL A 60 -10.94 -9.95 -7.31
CA VAL A 60 -12.35 -9.96 -7.74
C VAL A 60 -12.80 -11.36 -8.14
N GLU A 61 -11.96 -12.17 -8.77
CA GLU A 61 -12.24 -13.59 -9.03
C GLU A 61 -12.37 -14.37 -7.72
N ALA A 62 -11.50 -14.08 -6.74
CA ALA A 62 -11.56 -14.64 -5.40
C ALA A 62 -12.63 -13.99 -4.49
N LYS A 63 -13.61 -13.27 -5.05
CA LYS A 63 -14.62 -12.50 -4.28
C LYS A 63 -15.34 -13.32 -3.22
N GLU A 64 -15.61 -14.60 -3.44
CA GLU A 64 -16.38 -15.42 -2.47
C GLU A 64 -15.53 -15.76 -1.24
N ASP A 65 -14.28 -16.16 -1.45
CA ASP A 65 -13.34 -16.46 -0.37
C ASP A 65 -12.92 -15.19 0.39
N VAL A 66 -12.66 -14.10 -0.36
CA VAL A 66 -12.32 -12.80 0.22
C VAL A 66 -13.50 -12.21 0.98
N ALA A 67 -14.72 -12.30 0.44
CA ALA A 67 -15.92 -11.84 1.13
C ALA A 67 -16.18 -12.68 2.39
N LYS A 68 -15.94 -13.99 2.35
CA LYS A 68 -16.05 -14.85 3.54
C LYS A 68 -15.03 -14.45 4.62
N ILE A 69 -13.77 -14.24 4.26
CA ILE A 69 -12.73 -13.75 5.17
C ILE A 69 -13.08 -12.35 5.70
N ALA A 70 -13.56 -11.46 4.85
CA ALA A 70 -13.94 -10.10 5.24
C ALA A 70 -15.15 -10.10 6.18
N VAL A 71 -16.16 -10.93 5.92
CA VAL A 71 -17.32 -11.13 6.81
C VAL A 71 -16.88 -11.76 8.12
N ASP A 72 -15.97 -12.74 8.10
CA ASP A 72 -15.42 -13.33 9.33
C ASP A 72 -14.57 -12.34 10.14
N LEU A 73 -13.87 -11.41 9.47
CA LEU A 73 -13.25 -10.27 10.14
C LEU A 73 -14.34 -9.40 10.77
N LEU A 74 -15.27 -8.88 9.97
CA LEU A 74 -16.30 -7.92 10.40
C LEU A 74 -17.24 -8.45 11.50
N ARG A 75 -17.45 -9.77 11.54
CA ARG A 75 -18.34 -10.42 12.50
C ARG A 75 -17.69 -10.60 13.88
N ARG A 76 -16.39 -10.29 14.02
CA ARG A 76 -15.71 -10.23 15.31
C ARG A 76 -15.71 -8.79 15.84
N ASP A 77 -16.10 -8.61 17.11
CA ASP A 77 -15.95 -7.35 17.86
C ASP A 77 -14.49 -6.82 17.92
N GLN A 78 -13.54 -7.63 17.45
CA GLN A 78 -12.11 -7.30 17.36
C GLN A 78 -11.74 -6.43 16.14
N THR A 79 -12.65 -6.19 15.19
CA THR A 79 -12.33 -5.42 13.96
C THR A 79 -12.05 -3.95 14.24
N THR A 80 -12.82 -3.33 15.15
CA THR A 80 -12.58 -1.95 15.60
C THR A 80 -11.26 -1.84 16.37
N ASN A 81 -10.94 -2.84 17.19
CA ASN A 81 -9.68 -2.85 17.93
C ASN A 81 -8.46 -3.06 17.01
N ALA A 82 -8.57 -3.87 15.96
CA ALA A 82 -7.50 -4.03 14.99
C ALA A 82 -7.18 -2.72 14.25
N ILE A 83 -8.22 -2.02 13.77
CA ILE A 83 -8.06 -0.70 13.12
C ILE A 83 -7.48 0.31 14.11
N ASN A 84 -7.99 0.37 15.34
CA ASN A 84 -7.48 1.26 16.37
C ASN A 84 -6.02 0.96 16.73
N ASN A 85 -5.63 -0.32 16.78
CA ASN A 85 -4.25 -0.73 17.05
C ASN A 85 -3.32 -0.34 15.89
N VAL A 86 -3.75 -0.52 14.64
CA VAL A 86 -2.96 -0.08 13.47
C VAL A 86 -2.79 1.44 13.48
N MET A 87 -3.86 2.20 13.76
CA MET A 87 -3.80 3.65 13.89
C MET A 87 -2.91 4.10 15.06
N ALA A 88 -2.95 3.39 16.19
CA ALA A 88 -2.08 3.65 17.33
C ALA A 88 -0.61 3.39 16.99
N ILE A 89 -0.31 2.27 16.33
CA ILE A 89 1.03 1.95 15.83
C ILE A 89 1.49 3.06 14.87
N PHE A 90 0.68 3.40 13.87
CA PHE A 90 0.99 4.47 12.92
C PHE A 90 1.25 5.81 13.61
N SER A 91 0.46 6.16 14.61
CA SER A 91 0.61 7.41 15.37
C SER A 91 1.91 7.44 16.17
N VAL A 92 2.31 6.32 16.79
CA VAL A 92 3.60 6.19 17.47
C VAL A 92 4.74 6.31 16.47
N PHE A 93 4.67 5.60 15.34
CA PHE A 93 5.68 5.67 14.28
C PHE A 93 5.80 7.08 13.69
N SER A 94 4.70 7.79 13.51
CA SER A 94 4.67 9.16 12.99
C SER A 94 5.29 10.19 13.95
N GLN A 95 5.37 9.88 15.24
CA GLN A 95 5.95 10.76 16.26
C GLN A 95 7.46 10.54 16.44
N LEU A 96 8.02 9.47 15.86
CA LEU A 96 9.44 9.20 15.93
C LEU A 96 10.23 10.16 15.03
N ASP A 97 11.40 10.59 15.51
CA ASP A 97 12.31 11.42 14.74
C ASP A 97 12.82 10.66 13.50
N PRO A 98 12.59 11.17 12.27
CA PRO A 98 13.06 10.54 11.03
C PRO A 98 14.56 10.23 11.03
N THR A 99 15.37 11.08 11.67
CA THR A 99 16.83 10.94 11.77
C THR A 99 17.21 9.70 12.59
N VAL A 100 16.42 9.40 13.63
CA VAL A 100 16.62 8.21 14.48
C VAL A 100 16.23 6.96 13.72
N ILE A 101 15.12 6.99 12.98
CA ILE A 101 14.67 5.89 12.12
C ILE A 101 15.73 5.58 11.06
N GLU A 102 16.20 6.60 10.34
CA GLU A 102 17.23 6.45 9.30
C GLU A 102 18.51 5.82 9.86
N LYS A 103 18.98 6.32 11.01
CA LYS A 103 20.17 5.79 11.67
C LYS A 103 20.00 4.32 12.09
N LEU A 104 18.83 3.94 12.61
CA LEU A 104 18.54 2.56 12.97
C LEU A 104 18.48 1.66 11.73
N MET A 105 17.79 2.08 10.67
CA MET A 105 17.70 1.31 9.42
C MET A 105 19.09 1.11 8.79
N ASN A 106 19.90 2.17 8.73
CA ASN A 106 21.26 2.09 8.22
C ASN A 106 22.15 1.18 9.09
N SER A 107 21.97 1.20 10.41
CA SER A 107 22.70 0.31 11.33
C SER A 107 22.29 -1.15 11.17
N VAL A 108 20.99 -1.43 10.98
CA VAL A 108 20.48 -2.79 10.70
C VAL A 108 21.02 -3.29 9.37
N LYS A 109 20.96 -2.47 8.31
CA LYS A 109 21.52 -2.81 7.00
C LYS A 109 23.00 -3.17 7.11
N ALA A 110 23.81 -2.32 7.75
CA ALA A 110 25.24 -2.59 7.95
C ALA A 110 25.51 -3.86 8.76
N GLY A 111 24.61 -4.20 9.70
CA GLY A 111 24.67 -5.46 10.45
C GLY A 111 24.37 -6.69 9.59
N LEU A 112 23.38 -6.58 8.69
CA LEU A 112 23.06 -7.63 7.72
C LEU A 112 24.22 -7.85 6.74
N ASP A 113 24.80 -6.77 6.19
CA ASP A 113 25.96 -6.84 5.30
C ASP A 113 27.14 -7.53 6.00
N LYS A 114 27.45 -7.16 7.25
CA LYS A 114 28.49 -7.83 8.06
C LYS A 114 28.17 -9.31 8.37
N ALA A 115 26.89 -9.64 8.57
CA ALA A 115 26.48 -11.01 8.84
C ALA A 115 26.67 -11.88 7.60
N GLU A 116 26.31 -11.39 6.42
CA GLU A 116 26.53 -12.04 5.13
C GLU A 116 28.03 -12.28 4.87
N ASP A 117 28.88 -11.28 5.11
CA ASP A 117 30.34 -11.42 5.02
C ASP A 117 30.87 -12.51 5.98
N SER A 118 30.29 -12.61 7.17
CA SER A 118 30.68 -13.61 8.18
C SER A 118 30.20 -15.03 7.86
N MET A 119 29.12 -15.18 7.08
CA MET A 119 28.63 -16.50 6.64
C MET A 119 29.58 -17.19 5.66
N HIS A 120 30.45 -16.42 4.98
CA HIS A 120 31.52 -16.97 4.14
C HIS A 120 32.73 -17.47 4.94
N SER A 121 32.79 -17.20 6.26
CA SER A 121 33.83 -17.66 7.16
C SER A 121 33.37 -18.89 7.95
N GLN A 122 34.06 -20.02 7.79
CA GLN A 122 33.77 -21.30 8.46
C GLN A 122 34.21 -21.35 9.93
N ALA A 123 34.43 -20.21 10.58
CA ALA A 123 34.96 -20.15 11.95
C ALA A 123 33.86 -20.39 12.99
N GLU A 124 33.97 -21.49 13.75
CA GLU A 124 33.11 -21.74 14.91
C GLU A 124 33.45 -20.78 16.06
N LEU A 125 32.43 -20.13 16.63
CA LEU A 125 32.60 -19.24 17.78
C LEU A 125 32.85 -20.05 19.06
N GLY A 126 34.06 -19.93 19.63
CA GLY A 126 34.38 -20.50 20.93
C GLY A 126 33.86 -19.67 22.11
N VAL A 127 33.80 -20.27 23.30
CA VAL A 127 33.40 -19.58 24.55
C VAL A 127 34.31 -18.38 24.87
N PHE A 128 35.61 -18.49 24.56
CA PHE A 128 36.56 -17.39 24.75
C PHE A 128 36.30 -16.23 23.77
N ASP A 129 35.95 -16.54 22.52
CA ASP A 129 35.61 -15.55 21.51
C ASP A 129 34.30 -14.82 21.84
N LEU A 130 33.33 -15.50 22.46
CA LEU A 130 32.12 -14.85 23.00
C LEU A 130 32.45 -13.83 24.09
N ILE A 131 33.34 -14.17 25.03
CA ILE A 131 33.77 -13.22 26.08
C ILE A 131 34.50 -12.03 25.46
N LYS A 132 35.31 -12.26 24.43
CA LYS A 132 35.98 -11.21 23.67
C LYS A 132 34.98 -10.33 22.92
N ALA A 133 33.97 -10.92 22.31
CA ALA A 133 32.89 -10.24 21.61
C ALA A 133 32.06 -9.37 22.57
N LEU A 134 31.77 -9.83 23.78
CA LEU A 134 31.08 -9.01 24.78
C LEU A 134 31.89 -7.77 25.23
N LYS A 135 33.22 -7.82 25.10
CA LYS A 135 34.13 -6.70 25.37
C LYS A 135 34.37 -5.82 24.13
N ASP A 136 33.90 -6.24 22.97
CA ASP A 136 34.00 -5.44 21.75
C ASP A 136 33.18 -4.14 21.90
N PRO A 137 33.74 -2.97 21.54
CA PRO A 137 33.06 -1.69 21.75
C PRO A 137 31.77 -1.53 20.94
N ASP A 138 31.65 -2.15 19.77
CA ASP A 138 30.44 -2.06 18.93
C ASP A 138 29.34 -2.96 19.49
N ILE A 139 29.68 -4.18 19.90
CA ILE A 139 28.73 -5.10 20.55
C ILE A 139 28.27 -4.52 21.89
N ASN A 140 29.19 -3.96 22.68
CA ASN A 140 28.86 -3.33 23.95
C ASN A 140 27.88 -2.16 23.76
N ARG A 141 28.11 -1.31 22.75
CA ARG A 141 27.22 -0.19 22.43
C ARG A 141 25.81 -0.65 22.08
N ALA A 142 25.67 -1.73 21.30
CA ALA A 142 24.38 -2.32 20.96
C ALA A 142 23.67 -2.89 22.21
N LEU A 143 24.41 -3.62 23.06
CA LEU A 143 23.87 -4.15 24.32
C LEU A 143 23.40 -3.03 25.26
N VAL A 144 24.21 -2.00 25.45
CA VAL A 144 23.85 -0.83 26.27
C VAL A 144 22.60 -0.13 25.71
N PHE A 145 22.49 0.00 24.38
CA PHE A 145 21.30 0.56 23.75
C PHE A 145 20.05 -0.28 24.05
N ILE A 146 20.09 -1.59 23.81
CA ILE A 146 18.95 -2.50 24.05
C ILE A 146 18.57 -2.49 25.53
N LEU A 147 19.54 -2.54 26.45
CA LEU A 147 19.26 -2.51 27.89
C LEU A 147 18.62 -1.19 28.33
N ASN A 148 19.06 -0.05 27.79
CA ASN A 148 18.44 1.24 28.10
C ASN A 148 17.04 1.38 27.48
N LEU A 149 16.84 0.85 26.27
CA LEU A 149 15.51 0.78 25.65
C LEU A 149 14.55 -0.04 26.52
N LEU A 150 14.96 -1.24 26.94
CA LEU A 150 14.18 -2.10 27.83
C LEU A 150 13.90 -1.43 29.18
N LYS A 151 14.87 -0.71 29.74
CA LYS A 151 14.68 0.08 30.96
C LYS A 151 13.64 1.19 30.76
N GLY A 152 13.65 1.87 29.62
CA GLY A 152 12.66 2.88 29.25
C GLY A 152 11.25 2.30 29.10
N VAL A 153 11.11 1.18 28.38
CA VAL A 153 9.84 0.44 28.24
C VAL A 153 9.31 0.02 29.62
N GLY A 154 10.15 -0.59 30.44
CA GLY A 154 9.78 -1.01 31.79
C GLY A 154 9.43 0.14 32.73
N ALA A 155 10.02 1.32 32.54
CA ALA A 155 9.66 2.53 33.28
C ALA A 155 8.28 3.07 32.86
N GLY A 156 8.01 3.15 31.54
CA GLY A 156 6.71 3.59 31.03
C GLY A 156 5.54 2.69 31.43
N LEU A 157 5.79 1.37 31.56
CA LEU A 157 4.76 0.43 32.03
C LEU A 157 4.41 0.58 33.53
N LYS A 158 5.24 1.25 34.34
CA LYS A 158 4.94 1.51 35.76
C LYS A 158 3.96 2.66 35.98
N GLU A 159 3.81 3.55 35.00
CA GLU A 159 2.93 4.71 35.08
C GLU A 159 1.46 4.38 34.74
N GLY A 160 1.17 3.15 34.30
CA GLY A 160 -0.18 2.64 34.12
C GLY A 160 -0.80 2.11 35.42
N LYS A 161 -1.32 3.00 36.26
CA LYS A 161 -2.38 2.73 37.25
C LYS A 161 -3.52 3.70 37.05
#